data_AF-A0A1I4I412-F1
#
_entry.id   AF-A0A1I4I412-F1
#
_cell.length_a   1.000
_cell.length_b   1.000
_cell.length_c   1.000
_cell.angle_alpha   90.00
_cell.angle_beta   90.00
_cell.angle_gamma   90.00
#
_symmetry.space_group_name_H-M   'P 1'
#
loop_
_entity.id
_entity.type
_entity.pdbx_description
1 polymer ?
#
loop_
_entity_poly.entity_id
_entity_poly.type
_entity_poly.pdbx_seq_one_letter_code
_entity_poly.pdbx_strand_id
1 'polypeptide(L)'
;MKKEEIKELLKSISSPFVLEKDTEYYPAVQDKLSNLKTLLSVCGAEDKIIKAADSFRKTLLAILREYYKGNIAYAQMKMINQIKAICTEDLEAVCDINNCKVFDGDAEDIPFFRARLDADEDGFKAKDMGVIPFSLRTKCATERFSMPGLPCLYLGNTSYVCWLEMGKPADFRFNVSPVIIDRSQKIFDLTVSSGYIFEHNSKGEVIISGDITVGLVKRVMLTLCTLFRVKESNRHFKSEYVISQLVMLACQKKGLDGVAYISSKVSNSAIFGVCAINVALYAGYPNNTFRINCEKSDLEDHVEIGDSFNYAMYKQFTEVEPLLRSPLWIDRCKWIKNIEVYGQQYPYRETEFYDFDKFLFYKWEAKKKGKT
;
A
#
# COMPACT_ATOMS: atom_id res chain seq x y z
N MET A 1 -35.53 -3.76 -8.78
CA MET A 1 -34.64 -3.90 -9.95
C MET A 1 -33.37 -3.05 -9.80
N LYS A 2 -33.43 -1.70 -9.83
CA LYS A 2 -32.23 -0.84 -9.65
C LYS A 2 -31.40 -1.10 -8.38
N LYS A 3 -32.04 -1.37 -7.22
CA LYS A 3 -31.32 -1.62 -5.95
C LYS A 3 -30.48 -2.90 -5.97
N GLU A 4 -30.99 -3.97 -6.59
CA GLU A 4 -30.26 -5.25 -6.66
C GLU A 4 -29.08 -5.14 -7.63
N GLU A 5 -29.29 -4.49 -8.79
CA GLU A 5 -28.23 -4.20 -9.76
C GLU A 5 -27.08 -3.38 -9.13
N ILE A 6 -27.39 -2.32 -8.38
CA ILE A 6 -26.38 -1.51 -7.67
C ILE A 6 -25.59 -2.38 -6.67
N LYS A 7 -26.28 -3.25 -5.94
CA LYS A 7 -25.65 -4.13 -4.94
C LYS A 7 -24.72 -5.15 -5.58
N GLU A 8 -25.14 -5.75 -6.70
CA GLU A 8 -24.30 -6.67 -7.48
C GLU A 8 -23.07 -5.96 -8.06
N LEU A 9 -23.25 -4.76 -8.62
CA LEU A 9 -22.15 -3.95 -9.15
C LEU A 9 -21.15 -3.56 -8.07
N LEU A 10 -21.61 -3.08 -6.91
CA LEU A 10 -20.74 -2.78 -5.76
C LEU A 10 -19.96 -4.00 -5.30
N LYS A 11 -20.64 -5.15 -5.14
CA LYS A 11 -19.98 -6.41 -4.77
C LYS A 11 -18.94 -6.79 -5.82
N SER A 12 -19.22 -6.57 -7.10
CA SER A 12 -18.31 -6.93 -8.19
C SER A 12 -17.01 -6.12 -8.16
N ILE A 13 -17.01 -4.89 -7.63
CA ILE A 13 -15.83 -4.02 -7.51
C ILE A 13 -15.26 -3.99 -6.09
N SER A 14 -15.80 -4.79 -5.17
CA SER A 14 -15.28 -4.94 -3.81
C SER A 14 -13.90 -5.60 -3.88
N SER A 15 -12.87 -4.82 -3.61
CA SER A 15 -11.47 -5.23 -3.66
C SER A 15 -10.97 -5.67 -2.28
N PRO A 16 -9.86 -6.43 -2.19
CA PRO A 16 -8.99 -6.90 -3.27
C PRO A 16 -9.57 -8.03 -4.10
N PHE A 17 -9.03 -8.19 -5.32
CA PHE A 17 -9.45 -9.19 -6.28
C PHE A 17 -8.50 -10.38 -6.28
N VAL A 18 -9.06 -11.59 -6.31
CA VAL A 18 -8.29 -12.84 -6.34
C VAL A 18 -8.59 -13.57 -7.63
N LEU A 19 -7.55 -13.90 -8.36
CA LEU A 19 -7.58 -14.61 -9.64
C LEU A 19 -6.88 -15.97 -9.48
N GLU A 20 -7.27 -16.95 -10.27
CA GLU A 20 -6.64 -18.27 -10.27
C GLU A 20 -5.39 -18.27 -11.14
N LYS A 21 -5.45 -17.64 -12.32
CA LYS A 21 -4.38 -17.64 -13.33
C LYS A 21 -3.94 -16.24 -13.73
N ASP A 22 -2.67 -16.09 -14.14
CA ASP A 22 -2.10 -14.81 -14.59
C ASP A 22 -2.84 -14.24 -15.81
N THR A 23 -3.27 -15.12 -16.72
CA THR A 23 -4.00 -14.77 -17.95
C THR A 23 -5.36 -14.11 -17.70
N GLU A 24 -5.90 -14.21 -16.48
CA GLU A 24 -7.17 -13.62 -16.08
C GLU A 24 -7.04 -12.14 -15.72
N TYR A 25 -5.82 -11.62 -15.54
CA TYR A 25 -5.62 -10.24 -15.06
C TYR A 25 -6.20 -9.18 -16.00
N TYR A 26 -5.85 -9.24 -17.29
CA TYR A 26 -6.36 -8.28 -18.28
C TYR A 26 -7.89 -8.27 -18.39
N PRO A 27 -8.59 -9.40 -18.60
CA PRO A 27 -10.05 -9.39 -18.67
C PRO A 27 -10.67 -8.96 -17.34
N ALA A 28 -10.09 -9.36 -16.19
CA ALA A 28 -10.60 -8.93 -14.90
C ALA A 28 -10.49 -7.41 -14.70
N VAL A 29 -9.36 -6.78 -15.06
CA VAL A 29 -9.23 -5.30 -15.04
C VAL A 29 -10.30 -4.65 -15.93
N GLN A 30 -10.49 -5.17 -17.14
CA GLN A 30 -11.53 -4.66 -18.05
C GLN A 30 -12.92 -4.72 -17.42
N ASP A 31 -13.26 -5.84 -16.77
CA ASP A 31 -14.55 -6.04 -16.13
C ASP A 31 -14.74 -5.11 -14.92
N LYS A 32 -13.75 -5.04 -14.02
CA LYS A 32 -13.85 -4.18 -12.81
C LYS A 32 -14.02 -2.71 -13.16
N LEU A 33 -13.26 -2.21 -14.14
CA LEU A 33 -13.36 -0.82 -14.56
C LEU A 33 -14.67 -0.54 -15.32
N SER A 34 -15.18 -1.52 -16.07
CA SER A 34 -16.49 -1.40 -16.74
C SER A 34 -17.62 -1.37 -15.72
N ASN A 35 -17.55 -2.21 -14.69
CA ASN A 35 -18.55 -2.25 -13.62
C ASN A 35 -18.55 -0.97 -12.78
N LEU A 36 -17.38 -0.40 -12.47
CA LEU A 36 -17.30 0.90 -11.80
C LEU A 36 -17.97 2.01 -12.64
N LYS A 37 -17.70 2.06 -13.95
CA LYS A 37 -18.36 3.01 -14.85
C LYS A 37 -19.88 2.82 -14.88
N THR A 38 -20.35 1.57 -14.99
CA THR A 38 -21.79 1.27 -14.97
C THR A 38 -22.41 1.72 -13.64
N LEU A 39 -21.74 1.44 -12.53
CA LEU A 39 -22.18 1.84 -11.21
C LEU A 39 -22.27 3.37 -11.06
N LEU A 40 -21.28 4.12 -11.54
CA LEU A 40 -21.33 5.59 -11.61
C LEU A 40 -22.57 6.06 -12.39
N SER A 41 -22.85 5.44 -13.53
CA SER A 41 -24.02 5.79 -14.36
C SER A 41 -25.35 5.48 -13.69
N VAL A 42 -25.49 4.29 -13.09
CA VAL A 42 -26.74 3.86 -12.44
C VAL A 42 -27.02 4.68 -11.17
N CYS A 43 -25.97 5.10 -10.46
CA CYS A 43 -26.08 5.98 -9.30
C CYS A 43 -26.23 7.47 -9.65
N GLY A 44 -26.26 7.84 -10.93
CA GLY A 44 -26.56 9.19 -11.38
C GLY A 44 -25.38 10.17 -11.35
N ALA A 45 -24.15 9.69 -11.54
CA ALA A 45 -22.98 10.55 -11.68
C ALA A 45 -23.15 11.52 -12.86
N GLU A 46 -22.54 12.71 -12.77
CA GLU A 46 -22.55 13.66 -13.89
C GLU A 46 -21.93 13.06 -15.16
N ASP A 47 -22.48 13.39 -16.33
CA ASP A 47 -21.99 12.92 -17.63
C ASP A 47 -20.48 13.15 -17.83
N LYS A 48 -19.94 14.27 -17.33
CA LYS A 48 -18.52 14.58 -17.41
C LYS A 48 -17.65 13.53 -16.70
N ILE A 49 -18.11 13.03 -15.54
CA ILE A 49 -17.44 12.01 -14.75
C ILE A 49 -17.52 10.65 -15.46
N ILE A 50 -18.70 10.27 -15.94
CA ILE A 50 -18.91 9.01 -16.66
C ILE A 50 -18.04 8.95 -17.94
N LYS A 51 -18.00 10.05 -18.71
CA LYS A 51 -17.16 10.16 -19.91
C LYS A 51 -15.67 10.09 -19.56
N ALA A 52 -15.24 10.77 -18.50
CA ALA A 52 -13.85 10.71 -18.06
C ALA A 52 -13.46 9.30 -17.58
N ALA A 53 -14.33 8.63 -16.84
CA ALA A 53 -14.12 7.25 -16.39
C ALA A 53 -14.01 6.27 -17.58
N ASP A 54 -14.89 6.38 -18.60
CA ASP A 54 -14.81 5.53 -19.79
C ASP A 54 -13.54 5.79 -20.61
N SER A 55 -13.14 7.06 -20.75
CA SER A 55 -11.90 7.46 -21.42
C SER A 55 -10.67 6.90 -20.70
N PHE A 56 -10.64 7.03 -19.37
CA PHE A 56 -9.52 6.55 -18.57
C PHE A 56 -9.45 5.01 -18.56
N ARG A 57 -10.60 4.33 -18.49
CA ARG A 57 -10.69 2.87 -18.65
C ARG A 57 -10.04 2.42 -19.96
N LYS A 58 -10.41 3.04 -21.09
CA LYS A 58 -9.82 2.74 -22.40
C LYS A 58 -8.31 2.97 -22.40
N THR A 59 -7.86 4.01 -21.72
CA THR A 59 -6.44 4.36 -21.60
C THR A 59 -5.66 3.31 -20.78
N LEU A 60 -6.17 2.87 -19.63
CA LEU A 60 -5.54 1.82 -18.81
C LEU A 60 -5.46 0.48 -19.56
N LEU A 61 -6.52 0.09 -20.27
CA LEU A 61 -6.50 -1.12 -21.10
C LEU A 61 -5.52 -0.99 -22.26
N ALA A 62 -5.39 0.20 -22.86
CA ALA A 62 -4.38 0.45 -23.88
C ALA A 62 -2.96 0.35 -23.31
N ILE A 63 -2.69 0.89 -22.12
CA ILE A 63 -1.40 0.77 -21.44
C ILE A 63 -1.01 -0.71 -21.27
N LEU A 64 -1.92 -1.54 -20.77
CA LEU A 64 -1.68 -2.98 -20.61
C LEU A 64 -1.38 -3.67 -21.95
N ARG A 65 -2.17 -3.39 -23.00
CA ARG A 65 -1.91 -3.96 -24.33
C ARG A 65 -0.54 -3.58 -24.87
N GLU A 66 -0.14 -2.32 -24.71
CA GLU A 66 1.16 -1.85 -25.18
C GLU A 66 2.30 -2.50 -24.39
N TYR A 67 2.15 -2.71 -23.08
CA TYR A 67 3.08 -3.49 -22.30
C TYR A 67 3.21 -4.93 -22.83
N TYR A 68 2.08 -5.62 -23.06
CA TYR A 68 2.08 -7.00 -23.57
C TYR A 68 2.60 -7.16 -25.01
N LYS A 69 2.55 -6.09 -25.81
CA LYS A 69 3.21 -6.04 -27.13
C LYS A 69 4.73 -5.83 -27.06
N GLY A 70 5.29 -5.62 -25.86
CA GLY A 70 6.69 -5.25 -25.66
C GLY A 70 6.98 -3.75 -25.82
N ASN A 71 5.97 -2.91 -26.04
CA ASN A 71 6.10 -1.45 -26.18
C ASN A 71 6.14 -0.75 -24.81
N ILE A 72 7.02 -1.22 -23.91
CA ILE A 72 7.07 -0.81 -22.50
C ILE A 72 7.30 0.71 -22.37
N ALA A 73 8.19 1.29 -23.17
CA ALA A 73 8.45 2.73 -23.15
C ALA A 73 7.20 3.57 -23.48
N TYR A 74 6.38 3.09 -24.42
CA TYR A 74 5.14 3.77 -24.81
C TYR A 74 4.05 3.60 -23.75
N ALA A 75 3.92 2.41 -23.16
CA ALA A 75 3.06 2.17 -21.99
C ALA A 75 3.43 3.11 -20.82
N GLN A 76 4.73 3.25 -20.55
CA GLN A 76 5.26 4.13 -19.51
C GLN A 76 4.98 5.61 -19.79
N MET A 77 5.22 6.08 -21.02
CA MET A 77 4.91 7.45 -21.41
C MET A 77 3.43 7.78 -21.22
N LYS A 78 2.53 6.86 -21.59
CA LYS A 78 1.08 7.02 -21.33
C LYS A 78 0.80 7.12 -19.84
N MET A 79 1.37 6.23 -19.02
CA MET A 79 1.17 6.26 -17.57
C MET A 79 1.67 7.58 -16.95
N ILE A 80 2.83 8.09 -17.37
CA ILE A 80 3.37 9.40 -16.93
C ILE A 80 2.37 10.52 -17.19
N ASN A 81 1.76 10.56 -18.38
CA ASN A 81 0.77 11.58 -18.73
C ASN A 81 -0.48 11.47 -17.85
N GLN A 82 -0.91 10.25 -17.51
CA GLN A 82 -2.06 10.03 -16.63
C GLN A 82 -1.77 10.44 -15.19
N ILE A 83 -0.61 10.07 -14.63
CA ILE A 83 -0.23 10.48 -13.27
C ILE A 83 -0.14 12.01 -13.18
N LYS A 84 0.47 12.69 -14.18
CA LYS A 84 0.48 14.16 -14.24
C LYS A 84 -0.91 14.77 -14.23
N ALA A 85 -1.83 14.23 -15.04
CA ALA A 85 -3.21 14.70 -15.09
C ALA A 85 -3.93 14.50 -13.75
N ILE A 86 -3.82 13.31 -13.14
CA ILE A 86 -4.44 13.01 -11.85
C ILE A 86 -3.92 13.94 -10.76
N CYS A 87 -2.60 14.18 -10.68
CA CYS A 87 -2.02 15.11 -9.72
C CYS A 87 -2.50 16.56 -9.89
N THR A 88 -3.02 16.92 -11.06
CA THR A 88 -3.58 18.25 -11.34
C THR A 88 -5.07 18.31 -11.04
N GLU A 89 -5.78 17.21 -11.29
CA GLU A 89 -7.24 17.09 -11.12
C GLU A 89 -7.67 16.68 -9.71
N ASP A 90 -6.78 16.06 -8.93
CA ASP A 90 -7.00 15.61 -7.55
C ASP A 90 -5.80 16.05 -6.70
N LEU A 91 -6.00 17.14 -5.96
CA LEU A 91 -4.96 17.73 -5.11
C LEU A 91 -4.60 16.83 -3.92
N GLU A 92 -5.49 15.90 -3.52
CA GLU A 92 -5.21 14.92 -2.46
C GLU A 92 -4.43 13.70 -3.00
N ALA A 93 -4.22 13.58 -4.32
CA ALA A 93 -3.50 12.46 -4.92
C ALA A 93 -2.01 12.43 -4.57
N VAL A 94 -1.46 13.59 -4.20
CA VAL A 94 -0.07 13.74 -3.74
C VAL A 94 -0.09 14.41 -2.38
N CYS A 95 0.60 13.80 -1.43
CA CYS A 95 0.73 14.33 -0.08
C CYS A 95 2.14 14.06 0.44
N ASP A 96 2.57 14.87 1.39
CA ASP A 96 3.67 14.47 2.26
C ASP A 96 3.14 13.35 3.16
N ILE A 97 4.01 12.39 3.50
CA ILE A 97 3.58 11.19 4.24
C ILE A 97 2.82 11.50 5.54
N ASN A 98 3.16 12.58 6.24
CA ASN A 98 2.48 13.00 7.49
C ASN A 98 1.18 13.77 7.27
N ASN A 99 0.97 14.29 6.07
CA ASN A 99 -0.24 15.03 5.69
C ASN A 99 -1.17 14.19 4.81
N CYS A 100 -0.86 12.90 4.65
CA CYS A 100 -1.74 11.98 3.93
C CYS A 100 -2.97 11.71 4.78
N LYS A 101 -4.15 11.92 4.20
CA LYS A 101 -5.46 11.74 4.86
C LYS A 101 -5.64 10.37 5.52
N VAL A 102 -5.01 9.35 4.94
CA VAL A 102 -5.04 7.98 5.48
C VAL A 102 -4.25 7.85 6.78
N PHE A 103 -3.26 8.73 6.96
CA PHE A 103 -2.43 8.88 8.14
C PHE A 103 -2.83 10.09 9.01
N ASP A 104 -4.02 10.65 8.82
CA ASP A 104 -4.50 11.75 9.67
C ASP A 104 -4.62 11.31 11.15
N GLY A 105 -4.01 12.08 12.03
CA GLY A 105 -4.10 11.95 13.48
C GLY A 105 -3.17 12.95 14.17
N ASP A 106 -3.52 13.41 15.37
CA ASP A 106 -2.72 14.40 16.13
C ASP A 106 -1.39 13.83 16.69
N ALA A 107 -0.81 12.81 16.05
CA ALA A 107 0.45 12.22 16.47
C ALA A 107 1.63 13.05 15.95
N GLU A 108 2.72 13.10 16.72
CA GLU A 108 3.94 13.75 16.26
C GLU A 108 4.50 12.98 15.05
N ASP A 109 4.71 11.67 15.15
CA ASP A 109 5.18 10.86 14.03
C ASP A 109 4.26 9.66 13.74
N ILE A 110 4.21 9.23 12.48
CA ILE A 110 3.49 8.03 12.06
C ILE A 110 4.42 6.81 12.23
N PRO A 111 4.06 5.83 13.08
CA PRO A 111 4.82 4.61 13.23
C PRO A 111 4.66 3.73 11.99
N PHE A 112 5.79 3.29 11.45
CA PHE A 112 5.86 2.26 10.42
C PHE A 112 6.64 1.05 10.93
N PHE A 113 6.51 -0.04 10.18
CA PHE A 113 7.13 -1.30 10.48
C PHE A 113 7.73 -1.91 9.23
N ARG A 114 8.82 -2.65 9.41
CA ARG A 114 9.42 -3.46 8.35
C ARG A 114 9.69 -4.84 8.87
N ALA A 115 9.34 -5.85 8.09
CA ALA A 115 9.63 -7.23 8.42
C ALA A 115 10.68 -7.85 7.50
N ARG A 116 11.40 -8.83 8.03
CA ARG A 116 12.21 -9.79 7.27
C ARG A 116 11.99 -11.19 7.85
N LEU A 117 12.14 -12.19 6.99
CA LEU A 117 12.03 -13.59 7.40
C LEU A 117 13.40 -14.17 7.71
N ASP A 118 13.57 -14.65 8.93
CA ASP A 118 14.73 -15.43 9.35
C ASP A 118 14.37 -16.29 10.56
N ALA A 119 14.96 -17.47 10.68
CA ALA A 119 14.79 -18.33 11.84
C ALA A 119 15.72 -17.95 13.01
N ASP A 120 16.66 -17.02 12.78
CA ASP A 120 17.52 -16.50 13.85
C ASP A 120 16.72 -15.68 14.88
N GLU A 121 16.87 -16.05 16.15
CA GLU A 121 16.20 -15.43 17.30
C GLU A 121 16.82 -14.09 17.69
N ASP A 122 18.10 -13.86 17.35
CA ASP A 122 18.79 -12.59 17.61
C ASP A 122 18.26 -11.45 16.72
N GLY A 123 17.50 -11.80 15.69
CA GLY A 123 16.91 -10.88 14.72
C GLY A 123 17.96 -10.09 13.95
N PHE A 124 17.49 -9.04 13.27
CA PHE A 124 18.30 -8.13 12.47
C PHE A 124 18.69 -6.87 13.24
N LYS A 125 19.92 -6.40 13.02
CA LYS A 125 20.31 -5.04 13.42
C LYS A 125 19.66 -4.02 12.48
N ALA A 126 19.48 -2.79 12.96
CA ALA A 126 18.88 -1.70 12.20
C ALA A 126 19.46 -1.55 10.77
N LYS A 127 20.79 -1.63 10.63
CA LYS A 127 21.49 -1.55 9.34
C LYS A 127 21.06 -2.63 8.33
N ASP A 128 20.70 -3.82 8.81
CA ASP A 128 20.29 -4.94 7.95
C ASP A 128 18.82 -4.83 7.55
N MET A 129 18.05 -4.00 8.27
CA MET A 129 16.65 -3.69 8.00
C MET A 129 16.48 -2.50 7.04
N GLY A 130 17.56 -1.79 6.70
CA GLY A 130 17.55 -0.68 5.76
C GLY A 130 17.39 -1.06 4.28
N VAL A 131 17.75 -0.11 3.41
CA VAL A 131 17.77 -0.29 1.95
C VAL A 131 18.78 -1.39 1.58
N ILE A 132 18.48 -2.14 0.51
CA ILE A 132 19.42 -3.15 0.01
C ILE A 132 20.58 -2.41 -0.66
N PRO A 133 21.84 -2.59 -0.22
CA PRO A 133 22.98 -1.91 -0.81
C PRO A 133 23.25 -2.41 -2.24
N PHE A 134 23.92 -1.59 -3.05
CA PHE A 134 24.20 -1.88 -4.45
C PHE A 134 24.92 -3.22 -4.67
N SER A 135 25.85 -3.56 -3.77
CA SER A 135 26.59 -4.84 -3.78
C SER A 135 25.66 -6.06 -3.64
N LEU A 136 24.48 -5.89 -3.05
CA LEU A 136 23.46 -6.91 -2.86
C LEU A 136 22.24 -6.72 -3.79
N ARG A 137 22.34 -5.90 -4.84
CA ARG A 137 21.23 -5.59 -5.76
C ARG A 137 20.58 -6.81 -6.41
N THR A 138 21.28 -7.95 -6.47
CA THR A 138 20.73 -9.22 -6.95
C THR A 138 19.64 -9.79 -6.04
N LYS A 139 19.58 -9.35 -4.79
CA LYS A 139 18.48 -9.64 -3.85
C LYS A 139 17.22 -8.79 -4.11
N CYS A 140 17.31 -7.74 -4.93
CA CYS A 140 16.15 -6.93 -5.33
C CYS A 140 15.34 -7.66 -6.40
N ALA A 141 14.42 -8.51 -5.96
CA ALA A 141 13.47 -9.19 -6.83
C ALA A 141 12.38 -8.25 -7.36
N THR A 142 11.53 -8.76 -8.26
CA THR A 142 10.33 -8.06 -8.71
C THR A 142 9.30 -8.03 -7.58
N GLU A 143 8.89 -6.83 -7.17
CA GLU A 143 7.80 -6.61 -6.23
C GLU A 143 6.75 -5.71 -6.87
N ARG A 144 5.62 -5.51 -6.17
CA ARG A 144 4.45 -4.83 -6.73
C ARG A 144 4.79 -3.44 -7.29
N PHE A 145 5.59 -2.67 -6.57
CA PHE A 145 5.99 -1.32 -6.94
C PHE A 145 7.49 -1.20 -7.19
N SER A 146 8.20 -2.30 -7.48
CA SER A 146 9.63 -2.23 -7.81
C SER A 146 10.00 -3.16 -8.96
N MET A 147 10.98 -2.71 -9.75
CA MET A 147 11.56 -3.50 -10.83
C MET A 147 12.77 -4.29 -10.29
N PRO A 148 13.07 -5.47 -10.84
CA PRO A 148 14.29 -6.20 -10.52
C PRO A 148 15.55 -5.32 -10.57
N GLY A 149 16.39 -5.41 -9.54
CA GLY A 149 17.63 -4.64 -9.42
C GLY A 149 17.46 -3.18 -8.97
N LEU A 150 16.23 -2.66 -8.90
CA LEU A 150 15.92 -1.33 -8.36
C LEU A 150 15.30 -1.47 -6.96
N PRO A 151 16.04 -1.18 -5.89
CA PRO A 151 15.52 -1.31 -4.53
C PRO A 151 14.39 -0.30 -4.27
N CYS A 152 13.43 -0.74 -3.47
CA CYS A 152 12.46 0.10 -2.80
C CYS A 152 12.42 -0.28 -1.31
N LEU A 153 12.13 0.68 -0.45
CA LEU A 153 11.88 0.44 0.96
C LEU A 153 10.37 0.21 1.15
N TYR A 154 10.00 -1.03 1.45
CA TYR A 154 8.62 -1.40 1.77
C TYR A 154 8.39 -1.35 3.28
N LEU A 155 7.36 -0.61 3.68
CA LEU A 155 6.97 -0.39 5.06
C LEU A 155 5.48 -0.63 5.22
N GLY A 156 5.08 -1.24 6.33
CA GLY A 156 3.68 -1.40 6.73
C GLY A 156 3.34 -0.43 7.86
N ASN A 157 2.11 0.04 7.95
CA ASN A 157 1.67 0.88 9.07
C ASN A 157 1.33 0.09 10.34
N THR A 158 1.35 -1.25 10.26
CA THR A 158 1.23 -2.18 11.39
C THR A 158 2.16 -3.38 11.17
N SER A 159 2.62 -4.05 12.24
CA SER A 159 3.29 -5.35 12.05
C SER A 159 2.36 -6.41 11.45
N TYR A 160 1.04 -6.29 11.68
CA TYR A 160 0.03 -7.16 11.09
C TYR A 160 0.06 -7.15 9.56
N VAL A 161 0.13 -5.97 8.93
CA VAL A 161 0.23 -5.92 7.46
C VAL A 161 1.55 -6.45 6.95
N CYS A 162 2.65 -6.23 7.68
CA CYS A 162 3.91 -6.87 7.37
C CYS A 162 3.79 -8.40 7.40
N TRP A 163 3.09 -8.97 8.39
CA TRP A 163 2.84 -10.40 8.48
C TRP A 163 1.98 -10.91 7.30
N LEU A 164 0.95 -10.16 6.91
CA LEU A 164 0.13 -10.47 5.72
C LEU A 164 0.94 -10.47 4.42
N GLU A 165 1.78 -9.45 4.22
CA GLU A 165 2.60 -9.30 3.00
C GLU A 165 3.71 -10.35 2.91
N MET A 166 4.28 -10.76 4.05
CA MET A 166 5.24 -11.86 4.15
C MET A 166 4.60 -13.25 3.97
N GLY A 167 3.29 -13.31 3.73
CA GLY A 167 2.58 -14.57 3.45
C GLY A 167 2.21 -15.34 4.71
N LYS A 168 1.94 -14.64 5.82
CA LYS A 168 1.54 -15.23 7.10
C LYS A 168 2.57 -16.24 7.63
N PRO A 169 3.85 -15.84 7.78
CA PRO A 169 4.91 -16.71 8.26
C PRO A 169 4.61 -17.23 9.68
N ALA A 170 5.27 -18.33 10.04
CA ALA A 170 5.32 -18.79 11.43
C ALA A 170 6.03 -17.75 12.33
N ASP A 171 5.59 -17.64 13.57
CA ASP A 171 6.03 -16.61 14.53
C ASP A 171 7.56 -16.54 14.67
N PHE A 172 8.23 -17.69 14.78
CA PHE A 172 9.69 -17.77 14.96
C PHE A 172 10.48 -17.27 13.75
N ARG A 173 9.84 -17.15 12.57
CA ARG A 173 10.46 -16.62 11.36
C ARG A 173 10.26 -15.12 11.20
N PHE A 174 9.40 -14.50 12.01
CA PHE A 174 8.89 -13.17 11.77
C PHE A 174 9.63 -12.14 12.63
N ASN A 175 10.55 -11.40 12.00
CA ASN A 175 11.35 -10.36 12.64
C ASN A 175 10.91 -8.99 12.15
N VAL A 176 10.60 -8.07 13.08
CA VAL A 176 10.01 -6.76 12.75
C VAL A 176 10.78 -5.63 13.41
N SER A 177 11.11 -4.60 12.64
CA SER A 177 11.68 -3.35 13.12
C SER A 177 10.64 -2.23 13.15
N PRO A 178 10.64 -1.39 14.20
CA PRO A 178 9.97 -0.09 14.15
C PRO A 178 10.73 0.87 13.22
N VAL A 179 9.99 1.72 12.52
CA VAL A 179 10.50 2.66 11.53
C VAL A 179 9.81 4.00 11.69
N ILE A 180 10.57 5.10 11.64
CA ILE A 180 10.06 6.46 11.49
C ILE A 180 10.65 7.03 10.21
N ILE A 181 9.79 7.67 9.43
CA ILE A 181 10.14 8.34 8.19
C ILE A 181 10.10 9.83 8.47
N ASP A 182 11.12 10.57 8.04
CA ASP A 182 11.13 12.01 8.19
C ASP A 182 10.01 12.64 7.35
N ARG A 183 9.58 13.83 7.74
CA ARG A 183 8.29 14.35 7.27
C ARG A 183 8.29 14.87 5.84
N SER A 184 9.37 14.69 5.08
CA SER A 184 9.60 15.35 3.81
C SER A 184 9.26 14.51 2.57
N GLN A 185 9.01 13.20 2.71
CA GLN A 185 8.74 12.34 1.56
C GLN A 185 7.36 12.59 0.95
N LYS A 186 7.35 12.86 -0.36
CA LYS A 186 6.16 13.08 -1.18
C LYS A 186 5.73 11.80 -1.85
N ILE A 187 4.52 11.35 -1.53
CA ILE A 187 3.99 10.08 -2.00
C ILE A 187 2.76 10.29 -2.89
N PHE A 188 2.53 9.36 -3.81
CA PHE A 188 1.26 9.22 -4.51
C PHE A 188 0.32 8.31 -3.72
N ASP A 189 -0.88 8.77 -3.42
CA ASP A 189 -1.82 8.07 -2.54
C ASP A 189 -2.76 7.13 -3.32
N LEU A 190 -2.52 5.82 -3.23
CA LEU A 190 -3.39 4.75 -3.72
C LEU A 190 -4.19 4.07 -2.59
N THR A 191 -4.41 4.76 -1.47
CA THR A 191 -5.19 4.23 -0.34
C THR A 191 -6.70 4.53 -0.43
N VAL A 192 -7.15 5.12 -1.54
CA VAL A 192 -8.57 5.40 -1.79
C VAL A 192 -9.32 4.18 -2.32
N SER A 193 -10.38 3.78 -1.63
CA SER A 193 -11.28 2.70 -2.04
C SER A 193 -12.51 3.23 -2.79
N SER A 194 -13.34 2.34 -3.34
CA SER A 194 -14.63 2.74 -3.93
C SER A 194 -15.59 3.39 -2.92
N GLY A 195 -15.36 3.21 -1.61
CA GLY A 195 -16.13 3.88 -0.56
C GLY A 195 -15.95 5.40 -0.51
N TYR A 196 -14.91 5.94 -1.15
CA TYR A 196 -14.76 7.40 -1.32
C TYR A 196 -15.70 7.97 -2.39
N ILE A 197 -16.19 7.11 -3.29
CA ILE A 197 -17.12 7.49 -4.35
C ILE A 197 -18.56 7.20 -3.92
N PHE A 198 -18.78 6.05 -3.28
CA PHE A 198 -20.11 5.55 -2.94
C PHE A 198 -20.28 5.43 -1.44
N GLU A 199 -21.32 6.08 -0.91
CA GLU A 199 -21.69 6.06 0.50
C GLU A 199 -23.14 5.61 0.68
N HIS A 200 -23.54 5.32 1.92
CA HIS A 200 -24.91 4.96 2.26
C HIS A 200 -25.63 6.14 2.92
N ASN A 201 -26.80 6.51 2.41
CA ASN A 201 -27.65 7.52 3.04
C ASN A 201 -28.34 6.96 4.30
N SER A 202 -29.10 7.81 5.01
CA SER A 202 -29.84 7.43 6.23
C SER A 202 -30.88 6.31 6.04
N LYS A 203 -31.26 6.00 4.79
CA LYS A 203 -32.16 4.91 4.40
C LYS A 203 -31.40 3.65 3.95
N GLY A 204 -30.06 3.65 4.04
CA GLY A 204 -29.19 2.57 3.60
C GLY A 204 -29.00 2.49 2.08
N GLU A 205 -29.48 3.47 1.32
CA GLU A 205 -29.34 3.49 -0.14
C GLU A 205 -27.96 4.00 -0.53
N VAL A 206 -27.40 3.39 -1.56
CA VAL A 206 -26.11 3.79 -2.12
C VAL A 206 -26.29 5.08 -2.90
N ILE A 207 -25.55 6.10 -2.52
CA ILE A 207 -25.49 7.40 -3.20
C ILE A 207 -24.04 7.73 -3.58
N ILE A 208 -23.88 8.69 -4.47
CA ILE A 208 -22.57 9.25 -4.80
C ILE A 208 -22.20 10.29 -3.75
N SER A 209 -20.96 10.22 -3.25
CA SER A 209 -20.39 11.22 -2.34
C SER A 209 -20.39 12.61 -2.97
N GLY A 210 -20.68 13.62 -2.15
CA GLY A 210 -20.67 15.03 -2.57
C GLY A 210 -19.30 15.54 -3.04
N ASP A 211 -18.21 14.88 -2.64
CA ASP A 211 -16.83 15.28 -2.96
C ASP A 211 -16.29 14.60 -4.24
N ILE A 212 -17.14 13.95 -5.03
CA ILE A 212 -16.70 13.25 -6.24
C ILE A 212 -16.11 14.21 -7.28
N THR A 213 -14.89 13.90 -7.74
CA THR A 213 -14.24 14.61 -8.85
C THR A 213 -13.75 13.64 -9.92
N VAL A 214 -13.44 14.17 -11.11
CA VAL A 214 -12.82 13.38 -12.18
C VAL A 214 -11.48 12.79 -11.73
N GLY A 215 -10.67 13.58 -11.02
CA GLY A 215 -9.37 13.14 -10.50
C GLY A 215 -9.50 12.01 -9.48
N LEU A 216 -10.43 12.12 -8.53
CA LEU A 216 -10.72 11.08 -7.54
C LEU A 216 -11.16 9.77 -8.21
N VAL A 217 -12.05 9.84 -9.20
CA VAL A 217 -12.49 8.65 -9.94
C VAL A 217 -11.33 7.97 -10.66
N LYS A 218 -10.45 8.74 -11.30
CA LYS A 218 -9.24 8.19 -11.93
C LYS A 218 -8.29 7.57 -10.90
N ARG A 219 -8.12 8.20 -9.73
CA ARG A 219 -7.29 7.66 -8.65
C ARG A 219 -7.84 6.33 -8.12
N VAL A 220 -9.15 6.23 -7.85
CA VAL A 220 -9.81 4.98 -7.47
C VAL A 220 -9.66 3.90 -8.56
N MET A 221 -9.78 4.26 -9.84
CA MET A 221 -9.55 3.32 -10.94
C MET A 221 -8.12 2.76 -10.95
N LEU A 222 -7.10 3.58 -10.67
CA LEU A 222 -5.73 3.10 -10.49
C LEU A 222 -5.62 2.18 -9.27
N THR A 223 -6.19 2.58 -8.12
CA THR A 223 -6.19 1.75 -6.92
C THR A 223 -6.76 0.36 -7.21
N LEU A 224 -7.91 0.27 -7.87
CA LEU A 224 -8.51 -1.02 -8.27
C LEU A 224 -7.55 -1.88 -9.12
N CYS A 225 -6.85 -1.28 -10.08
CA CYS A 225 -5.87 -1.99 -10.91
C CYS A 225 -4.67 -2.54 -10.13
N THR A 226 -4.37 -2.00 -8.96
CA THR A 226 -3.25 -2.43 -8.10
C THR A 226 -3.67 -3.46 -7.03
N LEU A 227 -4.97 -3.66 -6.80
CA LEU A 227 -5.51 -4.53 -5.74
C LEU A 227 -5.78 -5.97 -6.16
N PHE A 228 -5.06 -6.47 -7.17
CA PHE A 228 -5.15 -7.86 -7.63
C PHE A 228 -4.11 -8.77 -6.96
N ARG A 229 -4.52 -10.03 -6.76
CA ARG A 229 -3.67 -11.17 -6.39
C ARG A 229 -3.97 -12.34 -7.32
N VAL A 230 -2.93 -12.99 -7.82
CA VAL A 230 -3.05 -14.23 -8.60
C VAL A 230 -2.51 -15.38 -7.76
N LYS A 231 -3.29 -16.47 -7.63
CA LYS A 231 -2.93 -17.65 -6.83
C LYS A 231 -1.86 -18.53 -7.50
N GLU A 232 -1.75 -18.48 -8.82
CA GLU A 232 -0.73 -19.18 -9.58
C GLU A 232 0.68 -18.96 -9.00
N SER A 233 1.32 -20.05 -8.57
CA SER A 233 2.61 -20.08 -7.88
C SER A 233 3.81 -20.15 -8.84
N ASN A 234 5.02 -19.90 -8.34
CA ASN A 234 6.29 -20.05 -9.07
C ASN A 234 6.39 -19.21 -10.36
N ARG A 235 5.69 -18.06 -10.41
CA ARG A 235 5.75 -17.13 -11.53
C ARG A 235 6.91 -16.15 -11.38
N HIS A 236 7.70 -16.00 -12.43
CA HIS A 236 8.71 -14.93 -12.54
C HIS A 236 8.09 -13.59 -12.94
N PHE A 237 7.13 -13.63 -13.86
CA PHE A 237 6.36 -12.49 -14.30
C PHE A 237 5.00 -12.48 -13.62
N LYS A 238 4.54 -11.31 -13.18
CA LYS A 238 3.26 -11.14 -12.51
C LYS A 238 2.47 -10.04 -13.20
N SER A 239 1.45 -10.41 -13.98
CA SER A 239 0.61 -9.47 -14.71
C SER A 239 0.02 -8.40 -13.80
N GLU A 240 -0.34 -8.78 -12.56
CA GLU A 240 -0.90 -7.87 -11.56
C GLU A 240 0.09 -6.80 -11.04
N TYR A 241 1.37 -6.88 -11.41
CA TYR A 241 2.37 -5.86 -11.06
C TYR A 241 2.56 -4.81 -12.15
N VAL A 242 2.08 -5.04 -13.39
CA VAL A 242 2.36 -4.15 -14.53
C VAL A 242 1.91 -2.71 -14.27
N ILE A 243 0.64 -2.50 -13.90
CA ILE A 243 0.14 -1.14 -13.62
C ILE A 243 0.89 -0.52 -12.43
N SER A 244 1.07 -1.28 -11.36
CA SER A 244 1.74 -0.84 -10.14
C SER A 244 3.18 -0.36 -10.41
N GLN A 245 3.96 -1.13 -11.19
CA GLN A 245 5.33 -0.77 -11.56
C GLN A 245 5.38 0.45 -12.49
N LEU A 246 4.47 0.55 -13.47
CA LEU A 246 4.38 1.73 -14.35
C LEU A 246 3.99 2.99 -13.57
N VAL A 247 3.09 2.87 -12.58
CA VAL A 247 2.73 3.96 -11.67
C VAL A 247 3.95 4.40 -10.86
N MET A 248 4.71 3.48 -10.25
CA MET A 248 5.92 3.83 -9.50
C MET A 248 6.93 4.60 -10.36
N LEU A 249 7.22 4.09 -11.57
CA LEU A 249 8.13 4.76 -12.50
C LEU A 249 7.62 6.15 -12.94
N ALA A 250 6.30 6.32 -13.06
CA ALA A 250 5.69 7.60 -13.39
C ALA A 250 5.78 8.60 -12.23
N CYS A 251 5.59 8.11 -11.00
CA CYS A 251 5.78 8.89 -9.77
C CYS A 251 7.23 9.35 -9.62
N GLN A 252 8.20 8.45 -9.82
CA GLN A 252 9.62 8.77 -9.83
C GLN A 252 9.94 9.86 -10.88
N LYS A 253 9.43 9.73 -12.10
CA LYS A 253 9.63 10.73 -13.17
C LYS A 253 9.03 12.09 -12.83
N LYS A 254 7.99 12.13 -11.99
CA LYS A 254 7.33 13.35 -11.51
C LYS A 254 8.09 14.01 -10.35
N GLY A 255 9.06 13.32 -9.76
CA GLY A 255 9.79 13.75 -8.57
C GLY A 255 9.06 13.43 -7.27
N LEU A 256 8.28 12.34 -7.24
CA LEU A 256 7.71 11.78 -6.01
C LEU A 256 8.64 10.68 -5.48
N ASP A 257 8.66 10.51 -4.17
CA ASP A 257 9.53 9.59 -3.45
C ASP A 257 8.94 8.18 -3.37
N GLY A 258 7.63 8.03 -3.56
CA GLY A 258 7.01 6.70 -3.52
C GLY A 258 5.50 6.69 -3.64
N VAL A 259 4.90 5.61 -3.15
CA VAL A 259 3.46 5.39 -3.15
C VAL A 259 2.99 4.84 -1.80
N ALA A 260 1.84 5.29 -1.32
CA ALA A 260 1.09 4.59 -0.27
C ALA A 260 -0.03 3.77 -0.90
N TYR A 261 -0.27 2.56 -0.43
CA TYR A 261 -1.27 1.66 -1.02
C TYR A 261 -1.88 0.71 0.01
N ILE A 262 -3.16 0.37 -0.17
CA ILE A 262 -3.81 -0.68 0.62
C ILE A 262 -3.23 -2.03 0.20
N SER A 263 -2.88 -2.86 1.18
CA SER A 263 -2.47 -4.24 0.95
C SER A 263 -3.55 -5.01 0.19
N SER A 264 -3.15 -5.69 -0.88
CA SER A 264 -4.07 -6.61 -1.56
C SER A 264 -4.29 -7.89 -0.75
N LYS A 265 -3.59 -8.08 0.38
CA LYS A 265 -3.65 -9.29 1.21
C LYS A 265 -4.84 -9.34 2.16
N VAL A 266 -5.49 -8.20 2.43
CA VAL A 266 -6.73 -8.15 3.22
C VAL A 266 -7.88 -8.87 2.50
N SER A 267 -8.98 -9.09 3.21
CA SER A 267 -10.22 -9.65 2.67
C SER A 267 -11.13 -8.60 2.04
N ASN A 268 -11.13 -7.37 2.57
CA ASN A 268 -11.88 -6.23 2.07
C ASN A 268 -11.10 -4.93 2.30
N SER A 269 -10.71 -4.25 1.22
CA SER A 269 -9.90 -3.03 1.24
C SER A 269 -10.63 -1.82 1.81
N ALA A 270 -11.96 -1.74 1.63
CA ALA A 270 -12.76 -0.62 2.10
C ALA A 270 -13.00 -0.67 3.62
N ILE A 271 -13.02 -1.89 4.19
CA ILE A 271 -13.30 -2.09 5.62
C ILE A 271 -12.00 -2.23 6.42
N PHE A 272 -11.05 -3.04 5.94
CA PHE A 272 -9.85 -3.43 6.69
C PHE A 272 -8.58 -2.76 6.17
N GLY A 273 -8.70 -1.85 5.19
CA GLY A 273 -7.56 -1.22 4.55
C GLY A 273 -6.71 -0.37 5.49
N VAL A 274 -7.31 0.26 6.51
CA VAL A 274 -6.65 1.20 7.42
C VAL A 274 -5.54 0.52 8.24
N CYS A 275 -5.78 -0.70 8.73
CA CYS A 275 -4.76 -1.48 9.44
C CYS A 275 -3.76 -2.15 8.51
N ALA A 276 -3.91 -1.96 7.19
CA ALA A 276 -3.16 -2.66 6.16
C ALA A 276 -2.68 -1.74 5.04
N ILE A 277 -2.13 -0.60 5.43
CA ILE A 277 -1.53 0.36 4.51
C ILE A 277 -0.04 0.06 4.44
N ASN A 278 0.45 0.00 3.21
CA ASN A 278 1.88 -0.06 2.94
C ASN A 278 2.35 1.25 2.32
N VAL A 279 3.63 1.55 2.51
CA VAL A 279 4.35 2.59 1.78
C VAL A 279 5.53 1.93 1.08
N ALA A 280 5.66 2.18 -0.22
CA ALA A 280 6.82 1.80 -1.00
C ALA A 280 7.57 3.06 -1.45
N LEU A 281 8.76 3.26 -0.87
CA LEU A 281 9.62 4.39 -1.19
C LEU A 281 10.72 3.98 -2.16
N TYR A 282 10.96 4.79 -3.18
CA TYR A 282 12.06 4.63 -4.10
C TYR A 282 13.37 4.79 -3.34
N ALA A 283 14.23 3.78 -3.43
CA ALA A 283 15.50 3.76 -2.72
C ALA A 283 16.67 3.69 -3.71
N GLY A 284 16.56 4.42 -4.82
CA GLY A 284 17.56 4.40 -5.88
C GLY A 284 18.96 4.75 -5.38
N TYR A 285 19.94 4.30 -6.16
CA TYR A 285 21.34 4.66 -5.93
C TYR A 285 21.61 6.05 -6.53
N PRO A 286 22.32 6.94 -5.83
CA PRO A 286 22.60 8.30 -6.28
C PRO A 286 23.20 8.36 -7.70
N ASN A 287 22.76 9.32 -8.51
CA ASN A 287 23.05 9.44 -9.95
C ASN A 287 24.56 9.59 -10.30
N ASN A 288 25.44 9.86 -9.34
CA ASN A 288 26.88 10.08 -9.58
C ASN A 288 27.78 8.85 -9.34
N THR A 289 27.22 7.68 -9.06
CA THR A 289 28.02 6.51 -8.68
C THR A 289 27.49 5.20 -9.24
N PHE A 290 27.75 4.97 -10.54
CA PHE A 290 28.06 3.61 -11.02
C PHE A 290 29.44 3.10 -10.51
N ARG A 291 30.02 3.80 -9.53
CA ARG A 291 31.22 3.38 -8.81
C ARG A 291 30.82 2.30 -7.81
N ILE A 292 31.62 1.24 -7.79
CA ILE A 292 31.50 0.01 -6.99
C ILE A 292 31.31 0.26 -5.47
N ASN A 293 31.47 1.50 -4.98
CA ASN A 293 31.54 1.84 -3.56
C ASN A 293 30.34 2.67 -3.03
N CYS A 294 29.27 2.88 -3.81
CA CYS A 294 28.07 3.53 -3.28
C CYS A 294 27.18 2.50 -2.58
N GLU A 295 27.35 2.40 -1.26
CA GLU A 295 26.58 1.47 -0.42
C GLU A 295 25.26 2.05 0.08
N LYS A 296 25.10 3.39 0.05
CA LYS A 296 23.99 4.11 0.69
C LYS A 296 23.01 4.70 -0.31
N SER A 297 21.71 4.58 -0.05
CA SER A 297 20.66 5.33 -0.76
C SER A 297 20.41 6.70 -0.11
N ASP A 298 20.05 7.71 -0.90
CA ASP A 298 19.63 9.03 -0.38
C ASP A 298 18.45 8.91 0.58
N LEU A 299 17.60 7.90 0.41
CA LEU A 299 16.45 7.63 1.29
C LEU A 299 16.87 7.32 2.74
N GLU A 300 18.06 6.75 2.96
CA GLU A 300 18.50 6.36 4.30
C GLU A 300 18.76 7.54 5.22
N ASP A 301 18.97 8.75 4.69
CA ASP A 301 19.08 9.97 5.51
C ASP A 301 17.72 10.46 6.01
N HIS A 302 16.63 9.93 5.45
CA HIS A 302 15.25 10.32 5.76
C HIS A 302 14.49 9.23 6.53
N VAL A 303 15.15 8.13 6.92
CA VAL A 303 14.48 7.00 7.58
C VAL A 303 15.29 6.55 8.80
N GLU A 304 14.65 6.58 9.96
CA GLU A 304 15.17 5.98 11.19
C GLU A 304 14.58 4.58 11.38
N ILE A 305 15.44 3.58 11.60
CA ILE A 305 15.04 2.18 11.78
C ILE A 305 15.64 1.65 13.08
N GLY A 306 14.81 0.98 13.89
CA GLY A 306 15.25 0.25 15.08
C GLY A 306 15.78 -1.16 14.76
N ASP A 307 16.49 -1.77 15.71
CA ASP A 307 16.77 -3.21 15.62
C ASP A 307 15.44 -3.98 15.58
N SER A 308 15.41 -5.08 14.85
CA SER A 308 14.20 -5.89 14.80
C SER A 308 14.01 -6.69 16.09
N PHE A 309 12.80 -7.16 16.32
CA PHE A 309 12.51 -8.17 17.33
C PHE A 309 11.74 -9.35 16.73
N ASN A 310 12.06 -10.55 17.20
CA ASN A 310 11.38 -11.76 16.78
C ASN A 310 10.01 -11.89 17.48
N TYR A 311 8.97 -12.21 16.71
CA TYR A 311 7.60 -12.28 17.22
C TYR A 311 7.39 -13.45 18.20
N ALA A 312 8.00 -14.62 17.96
CA ALA A 312 7.90 -15.74 18.90
C ALA A 312 8.57 -15.44 20.25
N MET A 313 9.70 -14.71 20.22
CA MET A 313 10.39 -14.26 21.44
C MET A 313 9.56 -13.25 22.21
N TYR A 314 8.87 -12.35 21.52
CA TYR A 314 7.98 -11.38 22.15
C TYR A 314 6.87 -12.06 22.96
N LYS A 315 6.31 -13.14 22.41
CA LYS A 315 5.24 -13.92 23.05
C LYS A 315 5.67 -14.68 24.30
N GLN A 316 6.97 -14.74 24.60
CA GLN A 316 7.48 -15.32 25.86
C GLN A 316 7.37 -14.34 27.04
N PHE A 317 7.08 -13.05 26.80
CA PHE A 317 6.91 -12.09 27.87
C PHE A 317 5.52 -12.20 28.50
N THR A 318 5.48 -12.42 29.82
CA THR A 318 4.23 -12.54 30.59
C THR A 318 3.60 -11.18 30.91
N GLU A 319 4.41 -10.13 31.02
CA GLU A 319 3.99 -8.74 31.22
C GLU A 319 4.94 -7.82 30.48
N VAL A 320 4.41 -7.03 29.55
CA VAL A 320 5.13 -5.88 29.00
C VAL A 320 4.59 -4.67 29.77
N GLU A 321 5.45 -3.99 30.53
CA GLU A 321 5.12 -3.03 31.59
C GLU A 321 4.05 -1.95 31.28
N PRO A 322 3.49 -1.28 32.32
CA PRO A 322 2.57 -0.14 32.22
C PRO A 322 3.06 1.06 31.38
N LEU A 323 4.33 1.09 30.97
CA LEU A 323 4.92 2.11 30.09
C LEU A 323 4.47 1.98 28.61
N LEU A 324 3.81 0.89 28.23
CA LEU A 324 3.15 0.70 26.92
C LEU A 324 1.86 1.52 26.73
N ARG A 325 1.52 2.46 27.62
CA ARG A 325 0.23 3.17 27.62
C ARG A 325 0.14 4.32 26.61
N SER A 326 1.21 4.64 25.90
CA SER A 326 1.15 5.64 24.82
C SER A 326 0.36 5.08 23.64
N PRO A 327 -0.74 5.72 23.24
CA PRO A 327 -1.51 5.28 22.08
C PRO A 327 -0.66 5.37 20.82
N LEU A 328 -0.75 4.36 19.94
CA LEU A 328 -0.18 4.42 18.60
C LEU A 328 -0.95 5.46 17.77
N TRP A 329 -0.36 5.93 16.67
CA TRP A 329 -1.06 6.78 15.69
C TRP A 329 -2.44 6.21 15.34
N ILE A 330 -2.53 4.89 15.14
CA ILE A 330 -3.77 4.22 14.74
C ILE A 330 -4.88 4.44 15.77
N ASP A 331 -4.60 4.67 17.04
CA ASP A 331 -5.63 4.97 18.03
C ASP A 331 -6.29 6.34 17.81
N ARG A 332 -5.55 7.31 17.26
CA ARG A 332 -6.01 8.67 16.94
C ARG A 332 -6.73 8.77 15.59
N CYS A 333 -6.50 7.79 14.72
CA CYS A 333 -7.16 7.67 13.43
C CYS A 333 -8.69 7.51 13.58
N LYS A 334 -9.46 8.26 12.77
CA LYS A 334 -10.94 8.30 12.79
C LYS A 334 -11.59 7.17 12.00
N TRP A 335 -10.82 6.43 11.22
CA TRP A 335 -11.32 5.38 10.34
C TRP A 335 -11.59 4.06 11.09
N ILE A 336 -12.23 3.09 10.43
CA ILE A 336 -12.47 1.76 11.00
C ILE A 336 -11.13 1.03 11.16
N LYS A 337 -10.88 0.52 12.36
CA LYS A 337 -9.60 -0.10 12.76
C LYS A 337 -9.75 -1.57 13.07
N ASN A 338 -10.69 -2.23 12.39
CA ASN A 338 -10.88 -3.66 12.55
C ASN A 338 -9.94 -4.41 11.61
N ILE A 339 -9.57 -5.63 12.01
CA ILE A 339 -9.00 -6.64 11.14
C ILE A 339 -10.00 -7.78 10.98
N GLU A 340 -9.83 -8.58 9.93
CA GLU A 340 -10.58 -9.82 9.77
C GLU A 340 -9.77 -11.03 10.18
N VAL A 341 -10.37 -11.88 11.01
CA VAL A 341 -9.85 -13.20 11.38
C VAL A 341 -10.99 -14.20 11.19
N TYR A 342 -10.82 -15.16 10.29
CA TYR A 342 -11.81 -16.21 9.97
C TYR A 342 -13.24 -15.69 9.70
N GLY A 343 -13.38 -14.59 8.94
CA GLY A 343 -14.69 -14.01 8.62
C GLY A 343 -15.30 -13.15 9.73
N GLN A 344 -14.63 -13.03 10.88
CA GLN A 344 -15.05 -12.20 12.00
C GLN A 344 -14.18 -10.95 12.10
N GLN A 345 -14.80 -9.86 12.56
CA GLN A 345 -14.12 -8.58 12.72
C GLN A 345 -13.70 -8.37 14.17
N TYR A 346 -12.45 -7.96 14.36
CA TYR A 346 -11.88 -7.66 15.67
C TYR A 346 -11.21 -6.29 15.65
N PRO A 347 -11.43 -5.42 16.65
CA PRO A 347 -10.66 -4.19 16.79
C PRO A 347 -9.17 -4.49 16.85
N TYR A 348 -8.36 -3.79 16.06
CA TYR A 348 -6.92 -4.01 16.00
C TYR A 348 -6.24 -3.84 17.36
N ARG A 349 -6.71 -2.88 18.17
CA ARG A 349 -6.25 -2.62 19.54
C ARG A 349 -6.39 -3.81 20.50
N GLU A 350 -7.19 -4.81 20.13
CA GLU A 350 -7.47 -6.02 20.93
C GLU A 350 -6.65 -7.23 20.42
N THR A 351 -5.61 -6.98 19.63
CA THR A 351 -4.78 -8.03 19.02
C THR A 351 -3.36 -8.03 19.57
N GLU A 352 -2.74 -9.22 19.59
CA GLU A 352 -1.33 -9.38 19.98
C GLU A 352 -0.37 -8.58 19.09
N PHE A 353 -0.71 -8.37 17.82
CA PHE A 353 0.04 -7.50 16.91
C PHE A 353 0.06 -6.04 17.36
N TYR A 354 -1.04 -5.53 17.92
CA TYR A 354 -1.07 -4.16 18.44
C TYR A 354 -0.19 -4.00 19.68
N ASP A 355 -0.18 -4.99 20.57
CA ASP A 355 0.73 -4.97 21.72
C ASP A 355 2.19 -5.11 21.29
N PHE A 356 2.46 -5.92 20.26
CA PHE A 356 3.78 -6.05 19.66
C PHE A 356 4.27 -4.74 19.03
N ASP A 357 3.41 -4.04 18.29
CA ASP A 357 3.72 -2.73 17.68
C ASP A 357 4.15 -1.71 18.74
N LYS A 358 3.42 -1.64 19.87
CA LYS A 358 3.79 -0.77 21.00
C LYS A 358 5.11 -1.19 21.62
N PHE A 359 5.33 -2.50 21.81
CA PHE A 359 6.57 -3.03 22.37
C PHE A 359 7.80 -2.66 21.54
N LEU A 360 7.71 -2.77 20.21
CA LEU A 360 8.81 -2.42 19.31
C LEU A 360 9.26 -0.96 19.50
N PHE A 361 8.31 -0.03 19.54
CA PHE A 361 8.61 1.39 19.75
C PHE A 361 9.11 1.68 21.16
N TYR A 362 8.48 1.10 22.19
CA TYR A 362 8.94 1.25 23.57
C TYR A 362 10.39 0.80 23.74
N LYS A 363 10.73 -0.41 23.26
CA LYS A 363 12.09 -0.94 23.33
C LYS A 363 13.08 -0.05 22.60
N TRP A 364 12.71 0.46 21.43
CA TRP A 364 13.57 1.32 20.65
C TRP A 364 13.84 2.66 21.35
N GLU A 365 12.81 3.30 21.92
CA GLU A 365 12.98 4.52 22.71
C GLU A 365 13.80 4.31 23.98
N ALA A 366 13.59 3.19 24.68
CA ALA A 366 14.36 2.83 25.87
C ALA A 366 15.86 2.70 25.54
N LYS A 367 16.18 2.06 24.42
CA LYS A 367 17.54 1.96 23.88
C LYS A 367 18.13 3.33 23.54
N LYS A 368 17.37 4.23 22.87
CA LYS A 368 17.82 5.61 22.59
C LYS A 368 18.14 6.40 23.88
N LYS A 369 17.46 6.09 24.99
CA LYS A 369 17.66 6.69 26.32
C LYS A 369 18.72 5.97 27.17
N GLY A 370 19.39 4.95 26.64
CA GLY A 370 20.41 4.16 27.36
C GLY A 370 19.87 3.31 28.51
N LYS A 371 18.58 2.98 28.51
CA LYS A 371 17.91 2.23 29.59
C LYS A 371 17.90 0.70 29.40
N THR A 372 18.33 0.23 28.23
CA THR A 372 18.41 -1.16 27.78
C THR A 372 19.49 -1.26 26.74
#